data_AF-A0A953SJW4-F1
#
_entry.id   AF-A0A953SJW4-F1
#
_cell.length_a   1.000
_cell.length_b   1.000
_cell.length_c   1.000
_cell.angle_alpha   90.00
_cell.angle_beta   90.00
_cell.angle_gamma   90.00
#
_symmetry.space_group_name_H-M   'P 1'
#
loop_
_entity.id
_entity.type
_entity.pdbx_description
1 polymer ?
#
loop_
_entity_poly.entity_id
_entity_poly.type
_entity_poly.pdbx_seq_one_letter_code
_entity_poly.pdbx_strand_id
1 'polypeptide(L)'
;RGPELIGRTIGIAGEHLTGQQMADALGTAFAQPVAYQAVPFDVYRGLGFPGADDLGNMFQYKHDFETEFCDARDPAFSRQLNPQLQTFAAWLAANKDRIPIQ
;
A
#
# COMPACT_ATOMS: atom_id res chain seq x y z
N ARG A 1 -11.66 -21.31 7.92
CA ARG A 1 -10.35 -21.60 7.32
C ARG A 1 -9.35 -21.80 8.44
N GLY A 2 -8.43 -22.76 8.36
CA GLY A 2 -7.43 -22.98 9.44
C GLY A 2 -6.43 -24.10 9.16
N PRO A 3 -6.80 -25.38 9.37
CA PRO A 3 -5.86 -26.51 9.22
C PRO A 3 -5.20 -26.61 7.84
N GLU A 4 -5.92 -26.26 6.77
CA GLU A 4 -5.45 -26.27 5.39
C GLU A 4 -4.36 -25.23 5.09
N LEU A 5 -4.12 -24.31 6.03
CA LEU A 5 -3.17 -23.20 5.89
C LEU A 5 -1.85 -23.43 6.64
N ILE A 6 -1.73 -24.53 7.40
CA ILE A 6 -0.50 -24.84 8.16
C ILE A 6 0.69 -24.98 7.19
N GLY A 7 1.79 -24.28 7.50
CA GLY A 7 3.02 -24.29 6.68
C GLY A 7 2.95 -23.46 5.39
N ARG A 8 1.86 -22.70 5.17
CA ARG A 8 1.70 -21.83 4.00
C ARG A 8 2.12 -20.39 4.33
N THR A 9 2.81 -19.74 3.40
CA THR A 9 3.01 -18.29 3.41
C THR A 9 1.80 -17.64 2.78
N ILE A 10 1.15 -16.73 3.51
CA ILE A 10 -0.05 -16.02 3.05
C ILE A 10 0.26 -14.53 3.04
N GLY A 11 0.26 -13.93 1.85
CA GLY A 11 0.30 -12.49 1.71
C GLY A 11 -1.07 -11.88 2.01
N ILE A 12 -1.07 -10.75 2.72
CA ILE A 12 -2.30 -10.02 3.10
C ILE A 12 -2.31 -8.66 2.42
N ALA A 13 -3.42 -8.33 1.77
CA ALA A 13 -3.68 -7.00 1.22
C ALA A 13 -5.17 -6.66 1.32
N GLY A 14 -5.48 -5.40 1.63
CA GLY A 14 -6.86 -4.90 1.58
C GLY A 14 -7.31 -4.60 0.16
N GLU A 15 -6.41 -3.99 -0.63
CA GLU A 15 -6.52 -3.63 -2.04
C GLU A 15 -5.10 -3.46 -2.63
N HIS A 16 -5.01 -3.46 -3.95
CA HIS A 16 -3.82 -3.06 -4.70
C HIS A 16 -4.14 -1.79 -5.48
N LEU A 17 -3.45 -0.69 -5.15
CA LEU A 17 -3.70 0.61 -5.74
C LEU A 17 -2.40 1.16 -6.35
N THR A 18 -2.53 1.85 -7.47
CA THR A 18 -1.45 2.67 -8.01
C THR A 18 -1.27 3.93 -7.16
N GLY A 19 -0.11 4.58 -7.29
CA GLY A 19 0.13 5.87 -6.63
C GLY A 19 -0.92 6.92 -7.00
N GLN A 20 -1.39 6.94 -8.26
CA GLN A 20 -2.44 7.85 -8.70
C GLN A 20 -3.78 7.54 -8.02
N GLN A 21 -4.18 6.27 -7.92
CA GLN A 21 -5.42 5.89 -7.24
C GLN A 21 -5.39 6.25 -5.74
N MET A 22 -4.22 6.11 -5.10
CA MET A 22 -4.05 6.55 -3.71
C MET A 22 -4.16 8.08 -3.59
N ALA A 23 -3.57 8.84 -4.52
CA ALA A 23 -3.67 10.30 -4.55
C ALA A 23 -5.12 10.77 -4.76
N ASP A 24 -5.87 10.16 -5.67
CA ASP A 24 -7.27 10.47 -5.93
C ASP A 24 -8.15 10.21 -4.68
N ALA A 25 -7.90 9.09 -3.98
CA ALA A 25 -8.60 8.76 -2.74
C ALA A 25 -8.29 9.75 -1.60
N LEU A 26 -7.03 10.18 -1.47
CA LEU A 26 -6.62 11.22 -0.52
C LEU A 26 -7.27 12.57 -0.88
N GLY A 27 -7.25 12.96 -2.15
CA GLY A 27 -7.86 14.21 -2.61
C GLY A 27 -9.36 14.26 -2.34
N THR A 28 -10.04 13.14 -2.53
CA THR A 28 -11.44 12.97 -2.13
C THR A 28 -11.61 13.11 -0.60
N ALA A 29 -10.78 12.41 0.18
CA ALA A 29 -10.90 12.38 1.64
C ALA A 29 -10.64 13.74 2.31
N PHE A 30 -9.72 14.53 1.76
CA PHE A 30 -9.35 15.85 2.28
C PHE A 30 -10.02 17.02 1.57
N ALA A 31 -10.83 16.76 0.54
CA ALA A 31 -11.45 17.79 -0.30
C ALA A 31 -10.45 18.83 -0.83
N GLN A 32 -9.24 18.38 -1.19
CA GLN A 32 -8.18 19.22 -1.73
C GLN A 32 -7.41 18.48 -2.83
N PRO A 33 -6.79 19.20 -3.79
CA PRO A 33 -5.96 18.56 -4.80
C PRO A 33 -4.79 17.80 -4.16
N VAL A 34 -4.64 16.52 -4.51
CA VAL A 34 -3.50 15.68 -4.12
C VAL A 34 -2.94 15.06 -5.40
N ALA A 35 -1.64 15.20 -5.61
CA ALA A 35 -0.96 14.68 -6.79
C ALA A 35 -0.01 13.55 -6.40
N TYR A 36 0.02 12.50 -7.22
CA TYR A 36 1.05 11.50 -7.14
C TYR A 36 2.33 12.02 -7.81
N GLN A 37 3.45 11.98 -7.09
CA GLN A 37 4.77 12.29 -7.62
C GLN A 37 5.66 11.04 -7.50
N ALA A 38 6.00 10.46 -8.66
CA ALA A 38 6.97 9.38 -8.70
C ALA A 38 8.38 9.91 -8.42
N VAL A 39 8.98 9.49 -7.31
CA VAL A 39 10.38 9.79 -6.98
C VAL A 39 11.27 8.70 -7.57
N PRO A 40 12.31 9.04 -8.34
CA PRO A 40 13.28 8.05 -8.83
C PRO A 40 13.90 7.25 -7.67
N PHE A 41 14.10 5.95 -7.85
CA PHE A 41 14.53 5.07 -6.75
C PHE A 41 15.92 5.41 -6.22
N ASP A 42 16.86 5.78 -7.09
CA ASP A 42 18.19 6.26 -6.72
C ASP A 42 18.13 7.57 -5.91
N VAL A 43 17.25 8.49 -6.31
CA VAL A 43 16.98 9.72 -5.55
C VAL A 43 16.41 9.38 -4.17
N TYR A 44 15.47 8.44 -4.06
CA TYR A 44 14.88 8.03 -2.78
C TYR A 44 15.92 7.45 -1.82
N ARG A 45 16.81 6.57 -2.32
CA ARG A 45 17.92 6.02 -1.54
C ARG A 45 18.86 7.11 -1.02
N GLY A 46 19.07 8.16 -1.83
CA GLY A 46 19.89 9.33 -1.47
C GLY A 46 19.30 10.27 -0.41
N LEU A 47 18.09 10.03 0.11
CA LEU A 47 17.44 10.94 1.07
C LEU A 47 18.08 10.94 2.48
N GLY A 48 19.04 10.04 2.76
CA GLY A 48 19.94 10.13 3.92
C GLY A 48 19.31 9.84 5.29
N PHE A 49 18.02 9.49 5.35
CA PHE A 49 17.38 9.05 6.59
C PHE A 49 17.60 7.54 6.84
N PRO A 50 17.56 7.06 8.09
CA PRO A 50 17.74 5.64 8.39
C PRO A 50 16.74 4.75 7.63
N GLY A 51 17.26 3.82 6.83
CA GLY A 51 16.45 2.91 6.01
C GLY A 51 16.07 3.43 4.62
N ALA A 52 16.58 4.59 4.18
CA ALA A 52 16.33 5.12 2.84
C ALA A 52 16.73 4.14 1.73
N ASP A 53 17.89 3.49 1.88
CA ASP A 53 18.38 2.47 0.93
C ASP A 53 17.43 1.26 0.83
N ASP A 54 17.02 0.72 1.98
CA ASP A 54 16.14 -0.45 2.06
C ASP A 54 14.75 -0.15 1.50
N LEU A 55 14.19 1.02 1.82
CA LEU A 55 12.90 1.44 1.29
C LEU A 55 12.98 1.70 -0.22
N GLY A 56 14.06 2.32 -0.71
CA GLY A 56 14.28 2.49 -2.15
C GLY A 56 14.34 1.15 -2.89
N ASN A 57 15.03 0.16 -2.32
CA ASN A 57 15.04 -1.22 -2.84
C ASN A 57 13.65 -1.86 -2.81
N MET A 58 12.90 -1.70 -1.72
CA MET A 58 11.55 -2.22 -1.59
C MET A 58 10.60 -1.60 -2.63
N PHE A 59 10.63 -0.29 -2.83
CA PHE A 59 9.79 0.38 -3.83
C PHE A 59 10.15 -0.04 -5.25
N GLN A 60 11.45 -0.17 -5.54
CA GLN A 60 11.88 -0.66 -6.85
C GLN A 60 11.40 -2.10 -7.09
N TYR A 61 11.52 -3.01 -6.11
CA TYR A 61 11.01 -4.37 -6.27
C TYR A 61 9.49 -4.39 -6.51
N LYS A 62 8.71 -3.59 -5.76
CA LYS A 62 7.26 -3.46 -5.97
C LYS A 62 6.89 -2.90 -7.35
N HIS A 63 7.79 -2.12 -7.97
CA HIS A 63 7.60 -1.57 -9.31
C HIS A 63 7.98 -2.56 -10.40
N ASP A 64 9.20 -3.10 -10.34
CA ASP A 64 9.77 -3.98 -11.38
C ASP A 64 9.11 -5.38 -11.37
N PHE A 65 8.65 -5.84 -10.20
CA PHE A 65 8.03 -7.15 -9.98
C PHE A 65 6.60 -7.02 -9.44
N GLU A 66 5.86 -6.02 -9.91
CA GLU A 66 4.51 -5.69 -9.44
C GLU A 66 3.56 -6.90 -9.47
N THR A 67 3.56 -7.66 -10.56
CA THR A 67 2.67 -8.81 -10.72
C THR A 67 2.98 -9.90 -9.70
N GLU A 68 4.26 -10.25 -9.52
CA GLU A 68 4.69 -11.21 -8.48
C GLU A 68 4.32 -10.71 -7.08
N PHE A 69 4.53 -9.42 -6.81
CA PHE A 69 4.22 -8.81 -5.53
C PHE A 69 2.72 -8.83 -5.21
N CYS A 70 1.88 -8.50 -6.19
CA CYS A 70 0.42 -8.44 -6.06
C CYS A 70 -0.21 -9.85 -6.01
N ASP A 71 0.22 -10.76 -6.88
CA ASP A 71 -0.31 -12.14 -6.97
C ASP A 71 -0.08 -12.94 -5.69
N ALA A 72 1.03 -12.68 -4.99
CA ALA A 72 1.30 -13.28 -3.69
C ALA A 72 0.34 -12.81 -2.57
N ARG A 73 -0.49 -11.79 -2.83
CA ARG A 73 -1.36 -11.09 -1.86
C ARG A 73 -2.76 -10.90 -2.42
N ASP A 74 -3.51 -11.99 -2.58
CA ASP A 74 -4.90 -11.92 -3.05
C ASP A 74 -5.82 -11.19 -2.05
N PRO A 75 -6.42 -10.02 -2.41
CA PRO A 75 -7.35 -9.31 -1.54
C PRO A 75 -8.64 -10.07 -1.27
N ALA A 76 -9.13 -10.87 -2.22
CA ALA A 76 -10.34 -11.66 -2.04
C ALA A 76 -10.09 -12.77 -1.00
N PHE A 77 -8.96 -13.47 -1.10
CA PHE A 77 -8.53 -14.43 -0.08
C PHE A 77 -8.34 -13.76 1.28
N SER A 78 -7.68 -12.60 1.32
CA SER A 78 -7.48 -11.83 2.56
C SER A 78 -8.79 -11.49 3.27
N ARG A 79 -9.84 -11.12 2.52
CA ARG A 79 -11.19 -10.86 3.05
C ARG A 79 -11.91 -12.12 3.54
N GLN A 80 -11.64 -13.29 2.94
CA GLN A 80 -12.15 -14.55 3.48
C GLN A 80 -11.54 -14.89 4.84
N LEU A 81 -10.29 -14.48 5.09
CA LEU A 81 -9.64 -14.64 6.39
C LEU A 81 -10.13 -13.61 7.41
N ASN A 82 -10.28 -12.36 6.99
CA ASN A 82 -10.80 -11.29 7.82
C ASN A 82 -11.82 -10.42 7.04
N PRO A 83 -13.13 -10.63 7.25
CA PRO A 83 -14.17 -9.84 6.59
C PRO A 83 -14.16 -8.35 6.94
N GLN A 84 -13.48 -7.96 8.03
CA GLN A 84 -13.37 -6.56 8.47
C GLN A 84 -12.20 -5.81 7.79
N LEU A 85 -11.47 -6.45 6.87
CA LEU A 85 -10.35 -5.83 6.18
C LEU A 85 -10.80 -4.61 5.37
N GLN A 86 -10.15 -3.47 5.61
CA GLN A 86 -10.55 -2.18 5.06
C GLN A 86 -10.01 -1.97 3.64
N THR A 87 -10.79 -1.29 2.82
CA THR A 87 -10.29 -0.59 1.62
C THR A 87 -9.51 0.64 2.06
N PHE A 88 -8.68 1.19 1.18
CA PHE A 88 -7.94 2.42 1.49
C PHE A 88 -8.89 3.59 1.78
N ALA A 89 -9.98 3.72 0.99
CA ALA A 89 -11.00 4.74 1.22
C ALA A 89 -11.72 4.58 2.57
N ALA A 90 -12.06 3.35 2.98
CA ALA A 90 -12.67 3.10 4.28
C ALA A 90 -11.72 3.45 5.43
N TRP A 91 -10.43 3.11 5.28
CA TRP A 91 -9.40 3.48 6.24
C TRP A 91 -9.23 5.00 6.35
N LEU A 92 -9.20 5.72 5.22
CA LEU A 92 -9.13 7.17 5.19
C LEU A 92 -10.34 7.81 5.87
N ALA A 93 -11.56 7.35 5.60
CA ALA A 93 -12.76 7.87 6.24
C ALA A 93 -12.69 7.76 7.79
N ALA A 94 -12.07 6.70 8.31
CA ALA A 94 -11.91 6.48 9.74
C ALA A 94 -10.69 7.20 10.36
N ASN A 95 -9.69 7.60 9.55
CA ASN A 95 -8.39 8.06 10.08
C ASN A 95 -7.92 9.42 9.57
N LYS A 96 -8.60 10.05 8.61
CA LYS A 96 -8.14 11.30 7.98
C LYS A 96 -7.82 12.41 8.99
N ASP A 97 -8.58 12.52 10.08
CA ASP A 97 -8.40 13.57 11.10
C ASP A 97 -7.14 13.35 11.95
N ARG A 98 -6.47 12.20 11.82
CA ARG A 98 -5.20 11.88 12.47
C ARG A 98 -3.98 12.20 11.60
N ILE A 99 -4.20 12.55 10.34
CA ILE A 99 -3.14 12.86 9.38
C ILE A 99 -2.95 14.39 9.39
N PRO A 100 -1.81 14.90 9.86
CA PRO A 100 -1.54 16.32 9.79
C PRO A 100 -1.46 16.76 8.33
N ILE A 101 -2.30 17.72 7.96
CA ILE A 101 -2.22 18.46 6.70
C ILE A 101 -1.71 19.87 7.05
N GLN A 102 -0.78 20.38 6.24
CA GLN A 102 -0.24 21.74 6.39
C GLN A 102 -1.25 22.79 5.94
#